data_AF-A0A2H3IJN5-F1
#
_entry.id   AF-A0A2H3IJN5-F1
#
_cell.length_a   1.000
_cell.length_b   1.000
_cell.length_c   1.000
_cell.angle_alpha   90.00
_cell.angle_beta   90.00
_cell.angle_gamma   90.00
#
_symmetry.space_group_name_H-M   'P 1'
#
loop_
_entity.id
_entity.type
_entity.pdbx_description
1 polymer ?
#
loop_
_entity_poly.entity_id
_entity_poly.type
_entity_poly.pdbx_seq_one_letter_code
_entity_poly.pdbx_strand_id
1 'polypeptide(L)'
;MLLRASKAYEEILGLQDSKTLDALEYLGTTYRQMGKLQEAESTYTRVGCINTKAGDIYAAALDSYKVVLGPDHSSTQQVLSNLAAARILQERYPEAETMLIELFQQMEACYGLKSVRVLAPRLKIITPLNKEIEIDEHRDQHSRIRHDLLTNVAGRVTPLIAARKWKLCTPYELYPDEARLLGRNYNKGEGMFIRLRSAIDEYLSLPRIIDIMLHELARVEHRNHGPEFIALWE
;
A
#
# COMPACT_ATOMS: atom_id res chain seq x y z
N MET A 1 12.90 -2.97 30.14
CA MET A 1 13.90 -3.63 29.27
C MET A 1 14.00 -2.93 27.92
N LEU A 2 12.89 -2.74 27.20
CA LEU A 2 12.82 -2.07 25.89
C LEU A 2 13.48 -0.67 25.84
N LEU A 3 13.26 0.18 26.85
CA LEU A 3 13.89 1.53 26.93
C LEU A 3 15.43 1.49 26.98
N ARG A 4 16.01 0.47 27.63
CA ARG A 4 17.48 0.32 27.70
C ARG A 4 18.02 -0.24 26.39
N ALA A 5 17.28 -1.17 25.76
CA ALA A 5 17.64 -1.72 24.46
C ALA A 5 17.57 -0.66 23.36
N SER A 6 16.54 0.18 23.32
CA SER A 6 16.42 1.24 22.30
C SER A 6 17.54 2.28 22.41
N LYS A 7 17.91 2.70 23.64
CA LYS A 7 19.07 3.58 23.86
C LYS A 7 20.39 2.94 23.43
N ALA A 8 20.60 1.67 23.78
CA ALA A 8 21.81 0.96 23.38
C ALA A 8 21.90 0.81 21.85
N TYR A 9 20.78 0.50 21.17
CA TYR A 9 20.74 0.46 19.72
C TYR A 9 21.02 1.82 19.10
N GLU A 10 20.48 2.90 19.67
CA GLU A 10 20.76 4.26 19.21
C GLU A 10 22.24 4.65 19.36
N GLU A 11 22.88 4.30 20.48
CA GLU A 11 24.29 4.59 20.72
C GLU A 11 25.23 3.78 19.84
N ILE A 12 24.87 2.52 19.55
CA ILE A 12 25.75 1.58 18.83
C ILE A 12 25.51 1.63 17.32
N LEU A 13 24.26 1.64 16.89
CA LEU A 13 23.85 1.52 15.48
C LEU A 13 23.42 2.87 14.89
N GLY A 14 23.19 3.87 15.74
CA GLY A 14 22.68 5.16 15.32
C GLY A 14 21.15 5.20 15.19
N LEU A 15 20.64 6.43 15.06
CA LEU A 15 19.22 6.70 14.97
C LEU A 15 18.55 6.16 13.69
N GLN A 16 19.31 5.90 12.63
CA GLN A 16 18.79 5.55 11.30
C GLN A 16 18.72 4.02 11.05
N ASP A 17 19.16 3.21 12.01
CA ASP A 17 19.18 1.75 11.87
C ASP A 17 17.78 1.13 12.06
N SER A 18 17.46 0.13 11.24
CA SER A 18 16.18 -0.58 11.27
C SER A 18 15.86 -1.16 12.64
N LYS A 19 16.85 -1.65 13.38
CA LYS A 19 16.63 -2.25 14.71
C LYS A 19 16.36 -1.18 15.78
N THR A 20 16.99 -0.01 15.63
CA THR A 20 16.70 1.15 16.49
C THR A 20 15.26 1.62 16.27
N LEU A 21 14.80 1.65 15.01
CA LEU A 21 13.42 1.98 14.64
C LEU A 21 12.41 0.99 15.23
N ASP A 22 12.61 -0.32 15.01
CA ASP A 22 11.73 -1.37 15.55
C ASP A 22 11.63 -1.27 17.08
N ALA A 23 12.78 -1.12 17.77
CA ALA A 23 12.81 -1.01 19.23
C ALA A 23 12.07 0.22 19.76
N LEU A 24 12.12 1.35 19.06
CA LEU A 24 11.38 2.56 19.40
C LEU A 24 9.88 2.40 19.11
N GLU A 25 9.50 1.73 18.03
CA GLU A 25 8.10 1.46 17.69
C GLU A 25 7.43 0.54 18.73
N TYR A 26 8.11 -0.55 19.11
CA TYR A 26 7.66 -1.44 20.18
C TYR A 26 7.58 -0.73 21.55
N LEU A 27 8.48 0.21 21.81
CA LEU A 27 8.43 1.04 23.02
C LEU A 27 7.21 1.97 23.03
N GLY A 28 6.90 2.60 21.90
CA GLY A 28 5.72 3.44 21.72
C GLY A 28 4.40 2.68 21.94
N THR A 29 4.28 1.49 21.34
CA THR A 29 3.07 0.64 21.49
C THR A 29 2.91 0.16 22.94
N THR A 30 4.01 -0.19 23.60
CA THR A 30 4.02 -0.57 25.03
C THR A 30 3.57 0.59 25.91
N TYR A 31 4.06 1.81 25.68
CA TYR A 31 3.62 2.99 26.45
C TYR A 31 2.13 3.30 26.26
N ARG A 32 1.61 3.13 25.03
CA ARG A 32 0.17 3.28 24.75
C ARG A 32 -0.67 2.27 25.54
N GLN A 33 -0.24 1.01 25.59
CA GLN A 33 -0.92 -0.04 26.35
C GLN A 33 -0.88 0.21 27.86
N MET A 34 0.16 0.88 28.36
CA MET A 34 0.29 1.28 29.77
C MET A 34 -0.46 2.57 30.12
N GLY A 35 -1.18 3.20 29.17
CA GLY A 35 -1.85 4.48 29.37
C GLY A 35 -0.90 5.68 29.47
N LYS A 36 0.39 5.49 29.17
CA LYS A 36 1.45 6.51 29.18
C LYS A 36 1.49 7.26 27.85
N LEU A 37 0.45 8.07 27.63
CA LEU A 37 0.23 8.72 26.34
C LEU A 37 1.34 9.72 25.98
N GLN A 38 1.87 10.45 26.96
CA GLN A 38 2.91 11.46 26.72
C GLN A 38 4.26 10.83 26.31
N GLU A 39 4.66 9.72 26.94
CA GLU A 39 5.87 8.99 26.57
C GLU A 39 5.71 8.25 25.23
N ALA A 40 4.51 7.76 24.92
CA ALA A 40 4.20 7.19 23.61
C ALA A 40 4.32 8.25 22.51
N GLU A 41 3.71 9.41 22.70
CA GLU A 41 3.74 10.53 21.75
C GLU A 41 5.17 11.04 21.51
N SER A 42 5.98 11.16 22.56
CA SER A 42 7.40 11.52 22.44
C SER A 42 8.18 10.50 21.63
N THR A 43 7.91 9.21 21.84
CA THR A 43 8.59 8.12 21.12
C THR A 43 8.18 8.10 19.64
N TYR A 44 6.90 8.28 19.33
CA TYR A 44 6.41 8.38 17.95
C TYR A 44 6.93 9.63 17.23
N THR A 45 6.99 10.77 17.91
CA THR A 45 7.59 12.00 17.36
C THR A 45 9.07 11.79 17.00
N ARG A 46 9.79 11.05 17.85
CA ARG A 46 11.20 10.71 17.62
C ARG A 46 11.37 9.82 16.40
N VAL A 47 10.55 8.77 16.27
CA VAL A 47 10.52 7.89 15.08
C VAL A 47 10.19 8.68 13.81
N GLY A 48 9.18 9.55 13.86
CA GLY A 48 8.81 10.42 12.73
C GLY A 48 9.95 11.32 12.26
N CYS A 49 10.64 12.01 13.18
CA CYS A 49 11.79 12.84 12.86
C CYS A 49 12.95 12.07 12.21
N ILE A 50 13.18 10.82 12.62
CA ILE A 50 14.20 9.94 12.03
C ILE A 50 13.82 9.61 10.60
N ASN A 51 12.58 9.17 10.38
CA ASN A 51 12.07 8.80 9.06
C ASN A 51 12.10 9.98 8.09
N THR A 52 11.82 11.21 8.56
CA THR A 52 11.95 12.44 7.76
C THR A 52 13.37 12.64 7.28
N LYS A 53 14.35 12.61 8.21
CA LYS A 53 15.77 12.76 7.86
C LYS A 53 16.28 11.65 6.94
N ALA A 54 15.84 10.40 7.17
CA ALA A 54 16.18 9.28 6.29
C ALA A 54 15.70 9.54 4.86
N GLY A 55 14.44 9.98 4.72
CA GLY A 55 13.85 10.33 3.43
C GLY A 55 14.62 11.42 2.69
N ASP A 56 15.06 12.47 3.39
CA ASP A 56 15.81 13.57 2.77
C ASP A 56 17.21 13.13 2.31
N ILE A 57 17.88 12.28 3.10
CA ILE A 57 19.16 11.68 2.72
C ILE A 57 19.00 10.78 1.48
N TYR A 58 17.98 9.93 1.46
CA TYR A 58 17.73 9.07 0.30
C TYR A 58 17.35 9.87 -0.94
N ALA A 59 16.60 10.98 -0.79
CA ALA A 59 16.29 11.87 -1.91
C ALA A 59 17.56 12.50 -2.51
N ALA A 60 18.43 13.06 -1.67
CA ALA A 60 19.71 13.62 -2.13
C ALA A 60 20.65 12.55 -2.75
N ALA A 61 20.64 11.35 -2.17
CA ALA A 61 21.40 10.22 -2.73
C ALA A 61 20.83 9.77 -4.07
N LEU A 62 19.51 9.74 -4.24
CA LEU A 62 18.86 9.30 -5.47
C LEU A 62 19.29 10.15 -6.67
N ASP A 63 19.34 11.48 -6.51
CA ASP A 63 19.77 12.39 -7.58
C ASP A 63 21.23 12.11 -8.00
N SER A 64 22.10 11.94 -7.01
CA SER A 64 23.51 11.61 -7.26
C SER A 64 23.67 10.26 -7.97
N TYR A 65 22.90 9.25 -7.55
CA TYR A 65 22.95 7.91 -8.13
C TYR A 65 22.33 7.87 -9.54
N LYS A 66 21.24 8.61 -9.79
CA LYS A 66 20.64 8.76 -11.12
C LYS A 66 21.62 9.38 -12.11
N VAL A 67 22.42 10.37 -11.69
CA VAL A 67 23.43 11.01 -12.54
C VAL A 67 24.65 10.11 -12.79
N VAL A 68 25.18 9.46 -11.74
CA VAL A 68 26.44 8.72 -11.83
C VAL A 68 26.27 7.31 -12.39
N LEU A 69 25.24 6.59 -11.95
CA LEU A 69 25.03 5.17 -12.26
C LEU A 69 23.88 4.93 -13.23
N GLY A 70 23.02 5.93 -13.44
CA GLY A 70 21.80 5.80 -14.22
C GLY A 70 20.63 5.20 -13.42
N PRO A 71 19.39 5.33 -13.94
CA PRO A 71 18.17 4.87 -13.27
C PRO A 71 18.10 3.34 -13.12
N ASP A 72 18.67 2.58 -14.08
CA ASP A 72 18.54 1.11 -14.12
C ASP A 72 19.55 0.38 -13.23
N HIS A 73 20.51 1.10 -12.65
CA HIS A 73 21.53 0.48 -11.82
C HIS A 73 20.94 -0.04 -10.50
N SER A 74 21.35 -1.24 -10.09
CA SER A 74 20.82 -1.92 -8.88
C SER A 74 20.87 -1.04 -7.63
N SER A 75 21.90 -0.21 -7.48
CA SER A 75 22.03 0.69 -6.33
C SER A 75 21.05 1.86 -6.40
N THR A 76 20.79 2.43 -7.58
CA THR A 76 19.80 3.49 -7.79
C THR A 76 18.40 2.97 -7.47
N GLN A 77 18.09 1.76 -7.94
CA GLN A 77 16.85 1.05 -7.64
C GLN A 77 16.67 0.77 -6.14
N GLN A 78 17.75 0.40 -5.43
CA GLN A 78 17.70 0.19 -3.99
C GLN A 78 17.41 1.50 -3.23
N VAL A 79 18.03 2.61 -3.62
CA VAL A 79 17.78 3.93 -3.02
C VAL A 79 16.34 4.37 -3.27
N LEU A 80 15.81 4.15 -4.47
CA LEU A 80 14.42 4.45 -4.82
C LEU A 80 13.44 3.63 -3.95
N SER A 81 13.69 2.34 -3.75
CA SER A 81 12.91 1.47 -2.87
C SER A 81 12.94 1.93 -1.41
N ASN A 82 14.10 2.33 -0.92
CA ASN A 82 14.27 2.78 0.47
C ASN A 82 13.58 4.12 0.71
N LEU A 83 13.64 5.04 -0.26
CA LEU A 83 12.92 6.31 -0.19
C LEU A 83 11.41 6.11 -0.23
N ALA A 84 10.90 5.21 -1.06
CA ALA A 84 9.48 4.85 -1.06
C ALA A 84 9.04 4.30 0.32
N ALA A 85 9.84 3.44 0.95
CA ALA A 85 9.59 2.95 2.31
C ALA A 85 9.58 4.09 3.34
N ALA A 86 10.52 5.03 3.27
CA ALA A 86 10.54 6.19 4.16
C ALA A 86 9.30 7.08 3.97
N ARG A 87 8.81 7.26 2.73
CA ARG A 87 7.57 8.02 2.46
C ARG A 87 6.32 7.31 2.97
N ILE A 88 6.25 5.98 2.92
CA ILE A 88 5.18 5.19 3.55
C ILE A 88 5.14 5.43 5.07
N LEU A 89 6.31 5.40 5.72
CA LEU A 89 6.42 5.67 7.15
C LEU A 89 6.10 7.13 7.55
N GLN A 90 6.15 8.05 6.59
CA GLN A 90 5.72 9.44 6.76
C GLN A 90 4.26 9.66 6.35
N GLU A 91 3.50 8.59 6.06
CA GLU A 91 2.11 8.63 5.58
C GLU A 91 1.94 9.38 4.24
N ARG A 92 3.03 9.59 3.49
CA ARG A 92 3.06 10.21 2.16
C ARG A 92 2.83 9.16 1.07
N TYR A 93 1.70 8.48 1.16
CA TYR A 93 1.37 7.32 0.30
C TYR A 93 1.34 7.63 -1.21
N PRO A 94 0.78 8.76 -1.70
CA PRO A 94 0.75 9.04 -3.13
C PRO A 94 2.15 9.21 -3.76
N GLU A 95 3.09 9.77 -2.97
CA GLU A 95 4.48 9.90 -3.40
C GLU A 95 5.17 8.55 -3.42
N ALA A 96 5.03 7.76 -2.35
CA ALA A 96 5.59 6.41 -2.29
C ALA A 96 5.08 5.51 -3.43
N GLU A 97 3.79 5.60 -3.77
CA GLU A 97 3.16 4.85 -4.86
C GLU A 97 3.79 5.21 -6.20
N THR A 98 3.93 6.51 -6.49
CA THR A 98 4.57 6.99 -7.73
C THR A 98 5.99 6.43 -7.87
N MET A 99 6.75 6.42 -6.78
CA MET A 99 8.12 5.92 -6.75
C MET A 99 8.21 4.41 -6.93
N LEU A 100 7.29 3.65 -6.33
CA LEU A 100 7.23 2.20 -6.52
C LEU A 100 6.82 1.83 -7.94
N ILE A 101 5.91 2.57 -8.55
CA ILE A 101 5.54 2.38 -9.97
C ILE A 101 6.74 2.64 -10.88
N GLU A 102 7.49 3.72 -10.67
CA GLU A 102 8.73 4.00 -11.40
C GLU A 102 9.74 2.85 -11.24
N LEU A 103 9.96 2.41 -10.01
CA LEU A 103 10.85 1.29 -9.69
C LEU A 103 10.43 -0.01 -10.38
N PHE A 104 9.13 -0.32 -10.35
CA PHE A 104 8.58 -1.52 -10.96
C PHE A 104 8.77 -1.50 -12.48
N GLN A 105 8.47 -0.38 -13.14
CA GLN A 105 8.65 -0.25 -14.59
C GLN A 105 10.12 -0.43 -15.01
N GLN A 106 11.05 0.17 -14.26
CA GLN A 106 12.49 0.00 -14.50
C GLN A 106 12.92 -1.46 -14.30
N MET A 107 12.51 -2.08 -13.20
CA MET A 107 12.88 -3.48 -12.92
C MET A 107 12.20 -4.46 -13.88
N GLU A 108 10.97 -4.20 -14.32
CA GLU A 108 10.27 -5.00 -15.32
C GLU A 108 11.01 -4.95 -16.67
N ALA A 109 11.44 -3.76 -17.10
CA ALA A 109 12.22 -3.59 -18.33
C ALA A 109 13.57 -4.32 -18.27
N CYS A 110 14.27 -4.28 -17.13
CA CYS A 110 15.59 -4.90 -16.98
C CYS A 110 15.56 -6.41 -16.75
N TYR A 111 14.61 -6.91 -15.95
CA TYR A 111 14.64 -8.30 -15.44
C TYR A 111 13.43 -9.14 -15.88
N GLY A 112 12.39 -8.53 -16.46
CA GLY A 112 11.15 -9.18 -16.84
C GLY A 112 10.23 -9.52 -15.67
N LEU A 113 8.93 -9.63 -15.97
CA LEU A 113 7.81 -9.85 -15.02
C LEU A 113 7.97 -11.05 -14.06
N LYS A 114 8.76 -12.06 -14.44
CA LYS A 114 8.94 -13.30 -13.66
C LYS A 114 10.12 -13.25 -12.69
N SER A 115 10.92 -12.19 -12.72
CA SER A 115 12.06 -12.05 -11.82
C SER A 115 11.59 -11.82 -10.38
N VAL A 116 12.20 -12.55 -9.44
CA VAL A 116 11.94 -12.39 -7.99
C VAL A 116 12.21 -10.95 -7.53
N ARG A 117 13.13 -10.23 -8.21
CA ARG A 117 13.44 -8.82 -7.92
C ARG A 117 12.27 -7.88 -8.17
N VAL A 118 11.36 -8.23 -9.08
CA VAL A 118 10.18 -7.43 -9.46
C VAL A 118 9.01 -7.68 -8.51
N LEU A 119 8.98 -8.82 -7.80
CA LEU A 119 7.84 -9.24 -6.98
C LEU A 119 7.61 -8.33 -5.76
N ALA A 120 8.68 -7.90 -5.08
CA ALA A 120 8.55 -7.08 -3.88
C ALA A 120 7.94 -5.67 -4.16
N PRO A 121 8.46 -4.88 -5.11
CA PRO A 121 7.82 -3.60 -5.46
C PRO A 121 6.43 -3.80 -6.06
N ARG A 122 6.22 -4.84 -6.86
CA ARG A 122 4.89 -5.19 -7.38
C ARG A 122 3.88 -5.47 -6.27
N LEU A 123 4.28 -6.26 -5.28
CA LEU A 123 3.44 -6.57 -4.12
C LEU A 123 3.07 -5.28 -3.40
N LYS A 124 4.04 -4.38 -3.15
CA LYS A 124 3.80 -3.09 -2.48
C LYS A 124 2.93 -2.11 -3.29
N ILE A 125 2.85 -2.24 -4.61
CA ILE A 125 1.92 -1.46 -5.45
C ILE A 125 0.51 -2.03 -5.37
N ILE A 126 0.40 -3.36 -5.39
CA ILE A 126 -0.90 -4.06 -5.37
C ILE A 126 -1.51 -4.01 -3.97
N THR A 127 -0.70 -4.16 -2.93
CA THR A 127 -1.13 -3.93 -1.55
C THR A 127 -1.26 -2.43 -1.34
N PRO A 128 -2.39 -1.94 -0.82
CA PRO A 128 -2.54 -0.52 -0.63
C PRO A 128 -1.58 -0.06 0.47
N LEU A 129 -0.85 1.02 0.20
CA LEU A 129 0.10 1.56 1.16
C LEU A 129 -0.57 2.33 2.31
N ASN A 130 -1.85 2.69 2.17
CA ASN A 130 -2.58 3.44 3.18
C ASN A 130 -3.07 2.55 4.33
N LYS A 131 -3.00 3.09 5.54
CA LYS A 131 -3.47 2.45 6.78
C LYS A 131 -4.95 2.10 6.78
N GLU A 132 -5.75 2.77 5.96
CA GLU A 132 -7.20 2.56 5.83
C GLU A 132 -7.58 1.22 5.17
N ILE A 133 -6.61 0.39 4.78
CA ILE A 133 -6.89 -0.91 4.17
C ILE A 133 -6.13 -1.98 4.96
N GLU A 134 -6.59 -2.22 6.18
CA GLU A 134 -6.27 -3.46 6.89
C GLU A 134 -6.78 -4.62 6.04
N ILE A 135 -5.87 -5.32 5.36
CA ILE A 135 -6.12 -6.66 4.86
C ILE A 135 -6.21 -7.51 6.11
N ASP A 136 -7.43 -7.73 6.58
CA ASP A 136 -7.74 -8.47 7.80
C ASP A 136 -7.10 -9.88 7.76
N GLU A 137 -5.92 -10.00 8.36
CA GLU A 137 -5.18 -11.25 8.57
C GLU A 137 -5.81 -12.12 9.68
N HIS A 138 -6.92 -11.69 10.32
CA HIS A 138 -7.56 -12.43 11.40
C HIS A 138 -8.60 -13.48 10.92
N ARG A 139 -8.08 -14.70 10.76
CA ARG A 139 -8.66 -16.05 10.92
C ARG A 139 -10.19 -16.27 11.08
N ASP A 140 -10.67 -17.10 10.15
CA ASP A 140 -11.30 -18.42 10.36
C ASP A 140 -12.83 -18.63 10.26
N GLN A 141 -13.68 -17.60 10.13
CA GLN A 141 -15.09 -17.87 9.73
C GLN A 141 -15.69 -16.85 8.75
N HIS A 142 -15.47 -15.55 8.95
CA HIS A 142 -15.89 -14.51 8.00
C HIS A 142 -15.04 -14.48 6.71
N SER A 143 -13.83 -15.03 6.77
CA SER A 143 -12.92 -15.13 5.62
C SER A 143 -13.53 -15.94 4.46
N ARG A 144 -14.30 -17.00 4.75
CA ARG A 144 -14.96 -17.79 3.69
C ARG A 144 -16.09 -17.04 3.01
N ILE A 145 -17.00 -16.43 3.78
CA ILE A 145 -18.13 -15.68 3.22
C ILE A 145 -17.61 -14.50 2.38
N ARG A 146 -16.63 -13.76 2.91
CA ARG A 146 -15.90 -12.70 2.18
C ARG A 146 -15.34 -13.23 0.87
N HIS A 147 -14.56 -14.31 0.94
CA HIS A 147 -13.90 -14.90 -0.23
C HIS A 147 -14.91 -15.40 -1.27
N ASP A 148 -15.97 -16.08 -0.83
CA ASP A 148 -17.02 -16.60 -1.70
C ASP A 148 -17.78 -15.45 -2.38
N LEU A 149 -18.07 -14.38 -1.65
CA LEU A 149 -18.75 -13.19 -2.18
C LEU A 149 -17.88 -12.47 -3.21
N LEU A 150 -16.60 -12.22 -2.90
CA LEU A 150 -15.64 -11.63 -3.82
C LEU A 150 -15.44 -12.50 -5.07
N THR A 151 -15.34 -13.81 -4.90
CA THR A 151 -15.23 -14.77 -6.01
C THR A 151 -16.49 -14.80 -6.87
N ASN A 152 -17.67 -14.75 -6.25
CA ASN A 152 -18.95 -14.69 -6.94
C ASN A 152 -19.07 -13.43 -7.80
N VAL A 153 -18.75 -12.27 -7.22
CA VAL A 153 -18.76 -10.98 -7.92
C VAL A 153 -17.75 -10.96 -9.06
N ALA A 154 -16.51 -11.39 -8.81
CA ALA A 154 -15.48 -11.51 -9.84
C ALA A 154 -15.91 -12.43 -11.00
N GLY A 155 -16.52 -13.58 -10.68
CA GLY A 155 -17.05 -14.51 -11.67
C GLY A 155 -18.12 -13.89 -12.58
N ARG A 156 -18.99 -13.03 -12.03
CA ARG A 156 -20.04 -12.34 -12.80
C ARG A 156 -19.50 -11.31 -13.78
N VAL A 157 -18.41 -10.62 -13.42
CA VAL A 157 -17.78 -9.61 -14.29
C VAL A 157 -16.71 -10.19 -15.23
N THR A 158 -16.33 -11.46 -15.05
CA THR A 158 -15.30 -12.14 -15.87
C THR A 158 -15.60 -12.08 -17.37
N PRO A 159 -16.84 -12.30 -17.87
CA PRO A 159 -17.11 -12.19 -19.31
C PRO A 159 -16.85 -10.79 -19.87
N LEU A 160 -17.18 -9.74 -19.11
CA LEU A 160 -16.95 -8.35 -19.51
C LEU A 160 -15.45 -8.04 -19.60
N ILE A 161 -14.69 -8.47 -18.59
CA ILE A 161 -13.23 -8.30 -18.53
C ILE A 161 -12.56 -8.99 -19.72
N ALA A 162 -12.97 -10.22 -20.03
CA ALA A 162 -12.45 -10.98 -21.16
C ALA A 162 -12.76 -10.28 -22.50
N ALA A 163 -14.00 -9.81 -22.69
CA ALA A 163 -14.42 -9.10 -23.90
C ALA A 163 -13.60 -7.82 -24.13
N ARG A 164 -13.22 -7.11 -23.06
CA ARG A 164 -12.43 -5.88 -23.12
C ARG A 164 -10.92 -6.08 -22.98
N LYS A 165 -10.45 -7.33 -22.85
CA LYS A 165 -9.03 -7.69 -22.62
C LYS A 165 -8.41 -6.98 -21.41
N TRP A 166 -9.22 -6.71 -20.39
CA TRP A 166 -8.75 -6.13 -19.14
C TRP A 166 -8.06 -7.20 -18.28
N LYS A 167 -7.19 -6.75 -17.36
CA LYS A 167 -6.64 -7.60 -16.31
C LYS A 167 -7.48 -7.44 -15.06
N LEU A 168 -7.80 -8.55 -14.40
CA LEU A 168 -8.37 -8.53 -13.06
C LEU A 168 -7.58 -9.48 -12.17
N CYS A 169 -7.00 -8.96 -11.09
CA CYS A 169 -6.45 -9.74 -10.01
C CYS A 169 -7.54 -10.23 -9.05
N THR A 170 -7.20 -11.15 -8.14
CA THR A 170 -8.08 -11.54 -7.04
C THR A 170 -8.48 -10.29 -6.25
N PRO A 171 -9.78 -9.94 -6.17
CA PRO A 171 -10.19 -8.75 -5.44
C PRO A 171 -10.08 -8.98 -3.93
N TYR A 172 -9.90 -7.89 -3.19
CA TYR A 172 -9.76 -7.87 -1.74
C TYR A 172 -10.84 -6.99 -1.10
N GLU A 173 -11.16 -7.25 0.17
CA GLU A 173 -12.08 -6.39 0.92
C GLU A 173 -11.37 -5.09 1.32
N LEU A 174 -12.10 -3.97 1.23
CA LEU A 174 -11.67 -2.63 1.58
C LEU A 174 -12.32 -2.19 2.91
N TYR A 175 -11.52 -1.66 3.85
CA TYR A 175 -11.96 -1.23 5.20
C TYR A 175 -11.68 0.24 5.51
N PRO A 176 -12.24 1.19 4.75
CA PRO A 176 -11.81 2.58 4.84
C PRO A 176 -12.50 3.33 5.99
N ASP A 177 -11.75 4.22 6.64
CA ASP A 177 -12.30 5.18 7.62
C ASP A 177 -13.34 6.11 6.95
N GLU A 178 -13.13 6.48 5.69
CA GLU A 178 -14.06 7.29 4.91
C GLU A 178 -15.28 6.50 4.42
N ALA A 179 -16.48 6.89 4.85
CA ALA A 179 -17.75 6.25 4.45
C ALA A 179 -18.02 6.27 2.93
N ARG A 180 -17.55 7.31 2.23
CA ARG A 180 -17.77 7.51 0.78
C ARG A 180 -16.86 6.66 -0.10
N LEU A 181 -15.79 6.09 0.44
CA LEU A 181 -14.85 5.28 -0.32
C LEU A 181 -15.40 3.86 -0.40
N LEU A 182 -15.88 3.47 -1.58
CA LEU A 182 -16.52 2.18 -1.82
C LEU A 182 -15.61 1.20 -2.55
N GLY A 183 -14.66 1.68 -3.35
CA GLY A 183 -13.73 0.82 -4.06
C GLY A 183 -12.47 1.57 -4.47
N ARG A 184 -11.42 0.80 -4.79
CA ARG A 184 -10.20 1.30 -5.41
C ARG A 184 -9.67 0.30 -6.44
N ASN A 185 -9.36 0.83 -7.61
CA ASN A 185 -8.60 0.15 -8.65
C ASN A 185 -7.17 0.70 -8.72
N TYR A 186 -6.20 -0.20 -8.57
CA TYR A 186 -4.78 0.06 -8.70
C TYR A 186 -4.22 -0.57 -9.98
N ASN A 187 -3.40 0.21 -10.68
CA ASN A 187 -2.67 -0.18 -11.89
C ASN A 187 -3.53 -0.93 -12.92
N LYS A 188 -4.71 -0.38 -13.26
CA LYS A 188 -5.61 -0.90 -14.31
C LYS A 188 -6.04 -2.36 -14.07
N GLY A 189 -6.40 -2.67 -12.83
CA GLY A 189 -6.97 -3.96 -12.42
C GLY A 189 -5.96 -4.95 -11.86
N GLU A 190 -4.73 -4.53 -11.57
CA GLU A 190 -3.74 -5.36 -10.85
C GLU A 190 -3.92 -5.34 -9.33
N GLY A 191 -4.58 -4.33 -8.77
CA GLY A 191 -5.08 -4.32 -7.39
C GLY A 191 -6.53 -3.88 -7.37
N MET A 192 -7.45 -4.74 -6.92
CA MET A 192 -8.88 -4.44 -6.86
C MET A 192 -9.37 -4.55 -5.43
N PHE A 193 -9.82 -3.44 -4.85
CA PHE A 193 -10.30 -3.37 -3.47
C PHE A 193 -11.73 -2.89 -3.45
N ILE A 194 -12.60 -3.65 -2.80
CA ILE A 194 -14.05 -3.41 -2.80
C ILE A 194 -14.55 -3.44 -1.37
N ARG A 195 -15.31 -2.43 -1.00
CA ARG A 195 -15.99 -2.38 0.27
C ARG A 195 -17.16 -3.36 0.24
N LEU A 196 -17.11 -4.39 1.08
CA LEU A 196 -18.19 -5.36 1.19
C LEU A 196 -19.19 -5.00 2.29
N ARG A 197 -18.83 -4.08 3.20
CA ARG A 197 -19.61 -3.79 4.41
C ARG A 197 -19.90 -2.31 4.60
N SER A 198 -21.01 -2.00 5.26
CA SER A 198 -21.37 -0.65 5.68
C SER A 198 -20.46 -0.14 6.82
N ALA A 199 -20.71 1.07 7.31
CA ALA A 199 -19.99 1.62 8.46
C ALA A 199 -20.31 0.90 9.80
N ILE A 200 -21.39 0.10 9.83
CA ILE A 200 -21.82 -0.68 11.00
C ILE A 200 -21.48 -2.18 10.86
N ASP A 201 -20.54 -2.53 9.98
CA ASP A 201 -20.05 -3.90 9.74
C ASP A 201 -21.08 -4.90 9.15
N GLU A 202 -22.16 -4.40 8.55
CA GLU A 202 -23.14 -5.23 7.83
C GLU A 202 -22.77 -5.37 6.35
N TYR A 203 -22.89 -6.58 5.80
CA TYR A 203 -22.65 -6.82 4.37
C TYR A 203 -23.62 -6.02 3.49
N LEU A 204 -23.06 -5.34 2.49
CA LEU A 204 -23.80 -4.71 1.43
C LEU A 204 -24.51 -5.77 0.58
N SER A 205 -25.59 -5.38 -0.08
CA SER A 205 -26.30 -6.27 -0.99
C SER A 205 -25.41 -6.65 -2.19
N LEU A 206 -25.59 -7.86 -2.71
CA LEU A 206 -24.83 -8.33 -3.88
C LEU A 206 -24.91 -7.37 -5.08
N PRO A 207 -26.08 -6.80 -5.46
CA PRO A 207 -26.15 -5.80 -6.53
C PRO A 207 -25.28 -4.58 -6.24
N ARG A 208 -25.28 -4.08 -5.00
CA ARG A 208 -24.46 -2.92 -4.62
C ARG A 208 -22.96 -3.21 -4.76
N ILE A 209 -22.52 -4.41 -4.39
CA ILE A 209 -21.12 -4.82 -4.51
C ILE A 209 -20.73 -4.97 -5.98
N ILE A 210 -21.62 -5.51 -6.82
CA ILE A 210 -21.42 -5.59 -8.27
C ILE A 210 -21.29 -4.18 -8.87
N ASP A 211 -22.14 -3.23 -8.48
CA ASP A 211 -22.06 -1.83 -8.95
C ASP A 211 -20.70 -1.22 -8.62
N ILE A 212 -20.21 -1.43 -7.39
CA ILE A 212 -18.90 -0.95 -6.96
C ILE A 212 -17.79 -1.61 -7.80
N MET A 213 -17.86 -2.92 -8.02
CA MET A 213 -16.88 -3.65 -8.84
C MET A 213 -16.83 -3.11 -10.26
N LEU A 214 -18.00 -2.96 -10.89
CA LEU A 214 -18.11 -2.42 -12.24
C LEU A 214 -17.54 -1.00 -12.28
N HIS A 215 -17.89 -0.14 -11.32
CA HIS A 215 -17.41 1.24 -11.27
C HIS A 215 -15.88 1.30 -11.21
N GLU A 216 -15.26 0.46 -10.39
CA GLU A 216 -13.80 0.37 -10.33
C GLU A 216 -13.19 -0.24 -11.60
N LEU A 217 -13.87 -1.16 -12.29
CA LEU A 217 -13.43 -1.67 -13.59
C LEU A 217 -13.49 -0.61 -14.69
N ALA A 218 -14.50 0.26 -14.69
CA ALA A 218 -14.59 1.37 -15.64
C ALA A 218 -13.40 2.34 -15.55
N ARG A 219 -12.81 2.45 -14.35
CA ARG A 219 -11.57 3.22 -14.13
C ARG A 219 -10.33 2.63 -14.78
N VAL A 220 -10.39 1.41 -15.32
CA VAL A 220 -9.31 0.84 -16.15
C VAL A 220 -9.09 1.68 -17.41
N GLU A 221 -10.17 2.15 -18.03
CA GLU A 221 -10.14 2.97 -19.25
C GLU A 221 -10.23 4.47 -18.92
N HIS A 222 -11.11 4.85 -17.99
CA HIS A 222 -11.38 6.27 -17.68
C HIS A 222 -11.11 6.57 -16.20
N ARG A 223 -9.93 7.13 -15.89
CA ARG A 223 -9.56 7.47 -14.50
C ARG A 223 -10.51 8.48 -13.84
N ASN A 224 -11.09 9.37 -14.63
CA ASN A 224 -11.98 10.44 -14.15
C ASN A 224 -13.42 10.16 -14.57
N HIS A 225 -14.39 10.63 -13.78
CA HIS A 225 -15.84 10.54 -14.05
C HIS A 225 -16.29 11.51 -15.16
N GLY A 226 -15.56 11.57 -16.26
CA GLY A 226 -15.91 12.37 -17.43
C GLY A 226 -17.07 11.77 -18.23
N PRO A 227 -17.50 12.43 -19.32
CA PRO A 227 -18.60 11.98 -20.16
C PRO A 227 -18.43 10.54 -20.67
N GLU A 228 -17.19 10.15 -20.99
CA GLU A 228 -16.84 8.81 -21.46
C GLU A 228 -17.01 7.74 -20.38
N PHE A 229 -16.77 8.07 -19.10
CA PHE A 229 -17.02 7.18 -17.98
C PHE A 229 -18.53 7.01 -17.75
N ILE A 230 -19.29 8.10 -17.86
CA ILE A 230 -20.76 8.10 -17.67
C ILE A 230 -21.43 7.26 -18.77
N ALA A 231 -20.95 7.36 -20.01
CA ALA A 231 -21.46 6.60 -21.15
C ALA A 231 -21.28 5.06 -21.01
N LEU A 232 -20.48 4.59 -20.06
CA LEU A 232 -20.37 3.16 -19.75
C LEU A 232 -21.50 2.67 -18.81
N TRP A 233 -22.22 3.60 -18.17
CA TRP A 233 -23.27 3.34 -17.17
C TRP A 233 -24.68 3.60 -17.69
N GLU A 234 -24.82 4.18 -18.88
CA GLU A 234 -26.09 4.34 -19.62
C GLU A 234 -26.35 3.15 -20.57
#